data_AF-A0A246PM10-F1
#
_entry.id   AF-A0A246PM10-F1
#
_cell.length_a   1.000
_cell.length_b   1.000
_cell.length_c   1.000
_cell.angle_alpha   90.00
_cell.angle_beta   90.00
_cell.angle_gamma   90.00
#
_symmetry.space_group_name_H-M   'P 1'
#
loop_
_entity.id
_entity.type
_entity.pdbx_description
1 polymer ?
#
loop_
_entity_poly.entity_id
_entity_poly.type
_entity_poly.pdbx_seq_one_letter_code
_entity_poly.pdbx_strand_id
1 'polypeptide(L)'
;MENKKSIDFLSDYTWKGKDREQIIKQMELEDYEQKYLDQAMKELAAEGKYTGYDLDRRILLLIDMHEDEDDFDENDVVYIR
;
A
#
# COMPACT_ATOMS: atom_id res chain seq x y z
N MET A 1 4.77 13.53 10.49
CA MET A 1 3.80 13.08 9.48
C MET A 1 2.76 12.28 10.24
N GLU A 2 1.59 12.84 10.49
CA GLU A 2 0.52 12.11 11.18
C GLU A 2 0.06 10.97 10.27
N ASN A 3 0.07 9.74 10.79
CA ASN A 3 -0.53 8.62 10.10
C ASN A 3 -2.05 8.83 10.15
N LYS A 4 -2.61 9.40 9.08
CA LYS A 4 -4.03 9.80 9.04
C LYS A 4 -4.98 8.60 9.03
N LYS A 5 -4.48 7.41 8.72
CA LYS A 5 -5.23 6.15 8.77
C LYS A 5 -5.20 5.61 10.20
N SER A 6 -6.21 5.96 11.01
CA SER A 6 -6.33 5.38 12.36
C SER A 6 -6.65 3.90 12.29
N ILE A 7 -6.21 3.13 13.29
CA ILE A 7 -6.51 1.70 13.37
C ILE A 7 -8.02 1.43 13.46
N ASP A 8 -8.76 2.32 14.13
CA ASP A 8 -10.22 2.26 14.25
C ASP A 8 -10.87 2.40 12.85
N PHE A 9 -10.41 3.38 12.06
CA PHE A 9 -10.88 3.55 10.69
C PHE A 9 -10.58 2.30 9.85
N LEU A 10 -9.35 1.79 9.87
CA LEU A 10 -8.95 0.62 9.06
C LEU A 10 -9.73 -0.65 9.42
N SER A 11 -10.12 -0.79 10.69
CA SER A 11 -10.90 -1.93 11.19
C SER A 11 -12.36 -1.86 10.76
N ASP A 12 -12.97 -0.67 10.81
CA ASP A 12 -14.39 -0.47 10.45
C ASP A 12 -14.61 -0.28 8.94
N TYR A 13 -13.59 0.19 8.22
CA TYR A 13 -13.67 0.44 6.79
C TYR A 13 -13.74 -0.87 5.99
N THR A 14 -14.67 -0.93 5.03
CA THR A 14 -14.68 -1.96 3.99
C THR A 14 -14.65 -1.35 2.61
N TRP A 15 -13.86 -1.93 1.72
CA TRP A 15 -13.81 -1.54 0.30
C TRP A 15 -14.73 -2.39 -0.60
N LYS A 16 -15.47 -3.33 -0.03
CA LYS A 16 -16.38 -4.20 -0.81
C LYS A 16 -17.45 -3.36 -1.52
N GLY A 17 -17.51 -3.47 -2.84
CA GLY A 17 -18.48 -2.75 -3.67
C GLY A 17 -18.18 -1.27 -3.86
N LYS A 18 -17.01 -0.79 -3.43
CA LYS A 18 -16.52 0.56 -3.75
C LYS A 18 -15.71 0.54 -5.03
N ASP A 19 -15.78 1.64 -5.76
CA ASP A 19 -14.89 1.88 -6.88
C ASP A 19 -13.51 2.41 -6.41
N ARG A 20 -12.56 2.43 -7.36
CA ARG A 20 -11.18 2.83 -7.11
C ARG A 20 -11.09 4.27 -6.56
N GLU A 21 -11.82 5.22 -7.14
CA GLU A 21 -11.78 6.63 -6.75
C GLU A 21 -12.32 6.85 -5.33
N GLN A 22 -13.39 6.15 -4.97
CA GLN A 22 -13.94 6.14 -3.62
C GLN A 22 -12.93 5.64 -2.59
N ILE A 23 -12.19 4.58 -2.92
CA ILE A 23 -11.18 4.00 -2.02
C ILE A 23 -10.02 4.98 -1.84
N ILE A 24 -9.47 5.52 -2.93
CA ILE A 24 -8.38 6.51 -2.90
C ILE A 24 -8.75 7.70 -2.02
N LYS A 25 -9.96 8.24 -2.21
CA LYS A 25 -10.43 9.40 -1.44
C LYS A 25 -10.66 9.07 0.03
N GLN A 26 -11.26 7.92 0.34
CA GLN A 26 -11.65 7.59 1.71
C GLN A 26 -10.49 7.09 2.56
N MET A 27 -9.56 6.34 1.98
CA MET A 27 -8.35 5.89 2.65
C MET A 27 -7.21 6.92 2.55
N GLU A 28 -7.43 8.04 1.86
CA GLU A 28 -6.42 9.08 1.61
C GLU A 28 -5.12 8.50 1.05
N LEU A 29 -5.23 7.66 0.00
CA LEU A 29 -4.08 6.99 -0.58
C LEU A 29 -3.18 7.97 -1.33
N GLU A 30 -1.90 7.99 -0.95
CA GLU A 30 -0.87 8.76 -1.64
C GLU A 30 -0.59 8.17 -3.04
N ASP A 31 -0.06 8.97 -3.97
CA ASP A 31 0.11 8.54 -5.37
C ASP A 31 0.97 7.26 -5.51
N TYR A 32 1.97 7.09 -4.65
CA TYR A 32 2.81 5.89 -4.61
C TYR A 32 2.05 4.65 -4.12
N GLU A 33 1.05 4.81 -3.25
CA GLU A 33 0.17 3.74 -2.78
C GLU A 33 -0.87 3.36 -3.85
N GLN A 34 -1.41 4.35 -4.56
CA GLN A 34 -2.41 4.17 -5.61
C GLN A 34 -1.93 3.26 -6.73
N LYS A 35 -0.62 3.24 -7.03
CA LYS A 35 0.01 2.36 -8.02
C LYS A 35 -0.29 0.88 -7.76
N TYR A 36 -0.42 0.49 -6.49
CA TYR A 36 -0.59 -0.91 -6.07
C TYR A 36 -2.03 -1.27 -5.70
N LEU A 37 -2.95 -0.31 -5.68
CA LEU A 37 -4.33 -0.49 -5.24
C LEU A 37 -5.09 -1.59 -6.02
N ASP A 38 -5.02 -1.58 -7.36
CA ASP A 38 -5.78 -2.55 -8.18
C ASP A 38 -5.28 -3.98 -7.96
N GLN A 39 -3.96 -4.14 -7.84
CA GLN A 39 -3.35 -5.44 -7.55
C GLN A 39 -3.75 -5.93 -6.15
N ALA A 40 -3.65 -5.06 -5.14
CA ALA A 40 -4.02 -5.40 -3.78
C ALA A 40 -5.50 -5.80 -3.68
N MET A 41 -6.41 -5.06 -4.31
CA MET A 41 -7.84 -5.39 -4.35
C MET A 41 -8.09 -6.74 -5.02
N LYS A 42 -7.43 -7.03 -6.15
CA LYS A 42 -7.59 -8.28 -6.88
C LYS A 42 -7.16 -9.48 -6.03
N GLU A 43 -6.00 -9.40 -5.38
CA GLU A 43 -5.47 -10.49 -4.57
C GLU A 43 -6.31 -10.72 -3.31
N LEU A 44 -6.70 -9.65 -2.60
CA LEU A 44 -7.53 -9.75 -1.40
C LEU A 44 -8.96 -10.22 -1.70
N ALA A 45 -9.53 -9.82 -2.85
CA ALA A 45 -10.83 -10.33 -3.29
C ALA A 45 -10.81 -11.86 -3.47
N ALA A 46 -9.72 -12.41 -4.00
CA ALA A 46 -9.55 -13.86 -4.14
C ALA A 46 -9.46 -14.58 -2.77
N GLU A 47 -8.97 -13.88 -1.75
CA GLU A 47 -8.94 -14.36 -0.36
C GLU A 47 -10.23 -14.09 0.43
N GLY A 48 -11.21 -13.39 -0.16
CA GLY A 48 -12.45 -12.98 0.51
C GLY A 48 -12.26 -11.91 1.58
N LYS A 49 -11.14 -11.17 1.55
CA LYS A 49 -10.80 -10.11 2.50
C LYS A 49 -11.19 -8.76 1.93
N TYR A 50 -11.86 -7.94 2.72
CA TYR A 50 -12.40 -6.64 2.27
C TYR A 50 -12.24 -5.50 3.28
N THR A 51 -11.40 -5.69 4.30
CA THR A 51 -11.18 -4.66 5.34
C THR A 51 -10.18 -3.60 4.85
N GLY A 52 -10.27 -2.38 5.39
CA GLY A 52 -9.27 -1.34 5.15
C GLY A 52 -7.89 -1.77 5.63
N TYR A 53 -7.83 -2.46 6.76
CA TYR A 53 -6.59 -3.01 7.32
C TYR A 53 -5.87 -3.97 6.35
N ASP A 54 -6.60 -4.95 5.81
CA ASP A 54 -6.00 -5.92 4.87
C ASP A 54 -5.49 -5.21 3.60
N LEU A 55 -6.23 -4.20 3.13
CA LEU A 55 -5.89 -3.43 1.94
C LEU A 55 -4.64 -2.58 2.14
N ASP A 56 -4.58 -1.82 3.23
CA ASP A 56 -3.43 -0.98 3.59
C ASP A 56 -2.16 -1.84 3.72
N ARG A 57 -2.24 -2.94 4.47
CA ARG A 57 -1.12 -3.87 4.63
C ARG A 57 -0.65 -4.46 3.30
N ARG A 58 -1.57 -4.82 2.41
CA ARG A 58 -1.20 -5.40 1.11
C ARG A 58 -0.53 -4.38 0.21
N ILE A 59 -1.00 -3.13 0.20
CA ILE A 59 -0.38 -2.04 -0.55
C ILE A 59 1.05 -1.82 -0.06
N LEU A 60 1.27 -1.72 1.26
CA LEU A 60 2.61 -1.56 1.83
C LEU A 60 3.54 -2.73 1.50
N LEU A 61 3.04 -3.97 1.53
CA LEU A 61 3.81 -5.14 1.13
C LEU A 61 4.22 -5.10 -0.36
N LEU A 62 3.31 -4.67 -1.24
CA LEU A 62 3.59 -4.54 -2.66
C LEU A 62 4.61 -3.43 -2.94
N ILE A 63 4.56 -2.33 -2.17
CA ILE A 63 5.59 -1.28 -2.23
C ILE A 63 6.95 -1.89 -1.87
N ASP A 64 7.06 -2.52 -0.70
CA ASP A 64 8.31 -3.14 -0.21
C ASP A 64 8.90 -4.15 -1.21
N MET A 65 8.06 -5.02 -1.79
CA MET A 65 8.49 -6.00 -2.78
C MET A 65 8.91 -5.42 -4.13
N HIS A 66 8.48 -4.19 -4.45
CA HIS A 66 8.73 -3.55 -5.75
C HIS A 66 9.61 -2.30 -5.66
N GLU A 67 10.00 -1.88 -4.45
CA GLU A 67 11.03 -0.86 -4.20
C GLU A 67 12.45 -1.46 -4.16
N ASP A 68 12.58 -2.79 -4.19
CA ASP A 68 13.88 -3.48 -4.36
C ASP A 68 14.24 -3.68 -5.85
N GLU A 69 14.70 -2.61 -6.47
CA GLU A 69 16.05 -2.57 -7.07
C GLU A 69 16.57 -1.17 -6.73
N ASP A 70 17.07 -1.03 -5.50
CA ASP A 70 18.06 -0.01 -5.18
C ASP A 70 19.07 0.00 -6.33
N ASP A 71 19.31 1.16 -6.93
CA ASP A 71 20.47 1.45 -7.78
C ASP A 71 21.74 1.33 -6.90
N PHE A 72 21.99 0.16 -6.32
CA PHE A 72 23.23 -0.15 -5.62
C PHE A 72 24.32 -0.25 -6.68
N ASP A 73 24.92 0.89 -6.98
CA ASP A 73 26.16 0.96 -7.73
C ASP A 73 27.32 0.66 -6.78
N GLU A 74 27.87 -0.55 -6.89
CA GLU A 74 29.08 -0.95 -6.18
C GLU A 74 30.27 0.02 -6.42
N ASN A 75 30.23 0.82 -7.49
CA ASN A 75 31.24 1.81 -7.83
C ASN A 75 31.11 3.14 -7.07
N ASP A 76 29.98 3.44 -6.43
CA ASP A 76 29.76 4.64 -5.60
C ASP A 76 30.09 4.42 -4.12
N VAL A 77 30.59 3.23 -3.76
CA VAL A 77 30.97 2.88 -2.38
C VAL A 77 32.33 3.49 -2.01
N VAL A 78 32.32 4.59 -1.25
CA VAL A 78 33.54 5.16 -0.64
C VAL A 78 33.89 4.42 0.64
N TYR A 79 34.95 3.60 0.60
CA TYR A 79 35.53 3.00 1.80
C TYR A 79 36.30 4.06 2.61
N ILE A 80 35.74 4.48 3.74
CA ILE A 80 36.46 5.29 4.73
C ILE A 80 37.33 4.34 5.58
N ARG A 81 38.62 4.63 5.67
CA ARG A 81 39.62 3.85 6.42
C ARG A 81 39.88 4.44 7.80
#